data_AF-A0A512DP69-F1
#
_entry.id   AF-A0A512DP69-F1
#
_cell.length_a   1.000
_cell.length_b   1.000
_cell.length_c   1.000
_cell.angle_alpha   90.00
_cell.angle_beta   90.00
_cell.angle_gamma   90.00
#
_symmetry.space_group_name_H-M   'P 1'
#
loop_
_entity.id
_entity.type
_entity.pdbx_description
1 polymer ?
#
loop_
_entity_poly.entity_id
_entity_poly.type
_entity_poly.pdbx_seq_one_letter_code
_entity_poly.pdbx_strand_id
1 'polypeptide(L)'
;MTRAIWFLIKLAIVVAIAIYLVEHPGAVTIDWLGYVINTSFAMLLLVVVVLIGIAAIAYRLWRGIRSAPGAFGRARSVRKRDRGYRALTRGMVAVAAGDAAGARRYAREADTMLRDPPLTMLLSAQAAQLNGDEKAAERYFHTMLDMPETAFLGVRGLLTQSIREGNQSQALQLARRAKSLQPQTPWVLTTLFDLETRAAQWGRAEQTLQDAVKAGAISSEAGRHHRAALLLERSYEAELEGQHDAALSHATAAAKLEPAFPPAASRLARLLARTGKHRKATKVIEKAWTTRPHPELADAYRDISQDTDPLAQVKRFERLQSLAPDNIDGHIALARVSMNAKLWGEARNHLSKALAQRQSDRVYRMLAELAEAEHGDIAAARDWLAKAANAEPDPIWICKECGTPSKSWRSNCGHCGAFDSMQWKTPSIAVQIDEPNRLPPAPPPVEPPTSQTATAQTTVVDQEPPPQTTTTAQNATTAAQTQAAAS
;
A
#
# COMPACT_ATOMS: atom_id res chain seq x y z
N MET A 1 -20.90 58.86 -24.38
CA MET A 1 -21.33 59.99 -25.24
C MET A 1 -22.83 59.99 -25.56
N THR A 2 -23.46 58.84 -25.85
CA THR A 2 -24.91 58.75 -26.14
C THR A 2 -25.84 59.29 -25.05
N ARG A 3 -25.52 59.07 -23.76
CA ARG A 3 -26.31 59.59 -22.63
C ARG A 3 -26.28 61.13 -22.52
N ALA A 4 -25.18 61.77 -22.93
CA ALA A 4 -25.03 63.22 -22.89
C ALA A 4 -25.77 63.89 -24.05
N ILE A 5 -25.71 63.31 -25.25
CA ILE A 5 -26.47 63.78 -26.42
C ILE A 5 -27.99 63.70 -26.16
N TRP A 6 -28.46 62.58 -25.59
CA TRP A 6 -29.87 62.44 -25.22
C TRP A 6 -30.32 63.40 -24.12
N PHE A 7 -29.43 63.75 -23.18
CA PHE A 7 -29.70 64.76 -22.17
C PHE A 7 -29.81 66.16 -22.80
N LEU A 8 -28.90 66.52 -23.71
CA LEU A 8 -28.93 67.80 -24.43
C LEU A 8 -30.16 67.93 -25.32
N ILE A 9 -30.58 66.88 -26.02
CA ILE A 9 -31.81 66.88 -26.82
C ILE A 9 -33.04 67.08 -25.93
N LYS A 10 -33.14 66.37 -24.80
CA LYS A 10 -34.24 66.57 -23.84
C LYS A 10 -34.24 67.99 -23.26
N LEU A 11 -33.06 68.52 -22.93
CA LEU A 11 -32.92 69.87 -22.41
C LEU A 11 -33.35 70.90 -23.45
N ALA A 12 -32.93 70.75 -24.71
CA ALA A 12 -33.32 71.62 -25.81
C ALA A 12 -34.84 71.59 -26.06
N ILE A 13 -35.47 70.41 -26.00
CA ILE A 13 -36.93 70.26 -26.13
C ILE A 13 -37.66 70.94 -24.96
N VAL A 14 -37.19 70.75 -23.72
CA VAL A 14 -37.78 71.40 -22.53
C VAL A 14 -37.66 72.92 -22.60
N VAL A 15 -36.50 73.43 -23.03
CA VAL A 15 -36.27 74.88 -23.21
C VAL A 15 -37.14 75.44 -24.33
N ALA A 16 -37.26 74.75 -25.46
CA ALA A 16 -38.12 75.18 -26.57
C ALA A 16 -39.60 75.23 -26.16
N ILE A 17 -40.08 74.22 -25.42
CA ILE A 17 -41.45 74.19 -24.88
C ILE A 17 -41.65 75.32 -23.87
N ALA A 18 -40.68 75.58 -22.99
CA ALA A 18 -40.74 76.67 -22.02
C ALA A 18 -40.81 78.05 -22.67
N ILE A 19 -40.02 78.29 -23.74
CA ILE A 19 -40.05 79.56 -24.50
C ILE A 19 -41.41 79.74 -25.19
N TYR A 20 -41.92 78.70 -25.86
CA TYR A 20 -43.22 78.74 -26.54
C TYR A 20 -44.40 79.03 -25.58
N LEU A 21 -44.35 78.49 -24.36
CA LEU A 21 -45.34 78.73 -23.31
C LEU A 21 -45.32 80.17 -22.76
N VAL A 22 -44.15 80.81 -22.78
CA VAL A 22 -44.00 82.21 -22.35
C VAL A 22 -44.49 83.17 -23.44
N GLU A 23 -44.26 82.83 -24.71
CA GLU A 23 -44.68 83.65 -25.87
C GLU A 23 -46.19 83.59 -26.15
N HIS A 24 -46.89 82.54 -25.70
CA HIS A 24 -48.34 82.40 -25.83
C HIS A 24 -49.05 82.30 -24.46
N PRO A 25 -49.32 83.44 -23.78
CA PRO A 25 -49.98 83.43 -22.48
C PRO A 25 -51.46 83.04 -22.60
N GLY A 26 -51.75 81.75 -22.49
CA GLY A 26 -53.11 81.24 -22.30
C GLY A 26 -53.58 81.50 -20.86
N ALA A 27 -54.81 81.98 -20.69
CA ALA A 27 -55.48 82.07 -19.39
C ALA A 27 -56.35 80.83 -19.17
N VAL A 28 -56.23 80.20 -18.00
CA VAL A 28 -57.12 79.11 -17.59
C VAL A 28 -57.97 79.61 -16.43
N THR A 29 -59.27 79.69 -16.65
CA THR A 29 -60.27 79.98 -15.61
C THR A 29 -60.79 78.66 -15.06
N ILE A 30 -60.47 78.36 -13.80
CA ILE A 30 -61.06 77.22 -13.09
C ILE A 30 -62.18 77.76 -12.22
N ASP A 31 -63.42 77.41 -12.54
CA ASP A 31 -64.59 77.67 -11.70
C ASP A 31 -64.86 76.42 -10.85
N TRP A 32 -64.72 76.57 -9.52
CA TRP A 32 -64.99 75.50 -8.58
C TRP A 32 -65.86 76.02 -7.43
N LEU A 33 -67.11 75.56 -7.37
CA LEU A 33 -68.08 75.93 -6.32
C LEU A 33 -68.24 77.46 -6.12
N GLY A 34 -68.16 78.24 -7.21
CA GLY A 34 -68.28 79.71 -7.17
C GLY A 34 -66.98 80.45 -6.85
N TYR A 35 -65.86 79.74 -6.67
CA TYR A 35 -64.53 80.33 -6.52
C TYR A 35 -63.80 80.28 -7.86
N VAL A 36 -63.65 81.44 -8.51
CA VAL A 36 -62.99 81.56 -9.82
C VAL A 36 -61.51 81.87 -9.62
N ILE A 37 -60.66 80.89 -9.94
CA ILE A 37 -59.21 81.06 -9.91
C ILE A 37 -58.72 81.34 -11.34
N ASN A 38 -58.26 82.57 -11.57
CA ASN A 38 -57.59 82.95 -12.81
C ASN A 38 -56.11 82.67 -12.69
N THR A 39 -55.63 81.64 -13.39
CA THR A 39 -54.19 81.29 -13.41
C THR A 39 -53.66 81.27 -14.83
N SER A 40 -52.37 81.56 -15.00
CA SER A 40 -51.71 81.38 -16.29
C SER A 40 -51.56 79.88 -16.59
N PHE A 41 -51.72 79.50 -17.86
CA PHE A 41 -51.52 78.13 -18.32
C PHE A 41 -50.15 77.55 -17.91
N ALA A 42 -49.12 78.41 -17.89
CA ALA A 42 -47.78 78.05 -17.43
C ALA A 42 -47.74 77.62 -15.95
N MET A 43 -48.51 78.28 -15.08
CA MET A 43 -48.57 77.94 -13.65
C MET A 43 -49.23 76.57 -13.42
N LEU A 44 -50.33 76.29 -14.15
CA LEU A 44 -51.02 75.00 -14.09
C LEU A 44 -50.13 73.86 -14.60
N LEU A 45 -49.42 74.08 -15.72
CA LEU A 45 -48.48 73.10 -16.25
C LEU A 45 -47.35 72.79 -15.26
N LEU A 46 -46.80 73.81 -14.59
CA LEU A 46 -45.77 73.64 -13.57
C LEU A 46 -46.27 72.77 -12.41
N VAL A 47 -47.48 73.03 -11.91
CA VAL A 47 -48.10 72.22 -10.85
C VAL A 47 -48.28 70.76 -11.28
N VAL A 48 -48.75 70.53 -12.51
CA VAL A 48 -48.91 69.18 -13.06
C VAL A 48 -47.57 68.45 -13.18
N VAL A 49 -46.53 69.11 -13.68
CA VAL A 49 -45.17 68.52 -13.76
C VAL A 49 -44.62 68.19 -12.38
N VAL A 50 -44.82 69.07 -11.40
CA VAL A 50 -44.42 68.83 -9.99
C VAL A 50 -45.17 67.63 -9.41
N LEU A 51 -46.49 67.53 -9.63
CA LEU A 51 -47.30 66.40 -9.18
C LEU A 51 -46.86 65.07 -9.82
N ILE A 52 -46.59 65.06 -11.13
CA ILE A 52 -46.05 63.89 -11.83
C ILE A 52 -44.68 63.52 -11.26
N GLY A 53 -43.83 64.51 -10.97
CA GLY A 53 -42.53 64.32 -10.31
C GLY A 53 -42.68 63.66 -8.94
N ILE A 54 -43.58 64.17 -8.09
CA ILE A 54 -43.87 63.62 -6.76
C ILE A 54 -44.43 62.19 -6.88
N ALA A 55 -45.39 61.94 -7.78
CA ALA A 55 -45.96 60.62 -8.01
C ALA A 55 -44.90 59.62 -8.52
N ALA A 56 -44.01 60.03 -9.41
CA ALA A 56 -42.90 59.22 -9.89
C ALA A 56 -41.89 58.89 -8.77
N ILE A 57 -41.59 59.86 -7.89
CA ILE A 57 -40.75 59.66 -6.70
C ILE A 57 -41.43 58.68 -5.74
N ALA A 58 -42.71 58.89 -5.42
CA ALA A 58 -43.49 58.01 -4.54
C ALA A 58 -43.56 56.56 -5.08
N TYR A 59 -43.80 56.39 -6.39
CA TYR A 59 -43.81 55.09 -7.04
C TYR A 59 -42.44 54.41 -7.00
N ARG A 60 -41.33 55.17 -7.19
CA ARG A 60 -39.97 54.64 -7.05
C ARG A 60 -39.66 54.21 -5.61
N LEU A 61 -40.04 55.01 -4.61
CA LEU A 61 -39.91 54.66 -3.20
C LEU A 61 -40.69 53.38 -2.87
N TRP A 62 -41.95 53.29 -3.30
CA TRP A 62 -42.77 52.11 -3.06
C TRP A 62 -42.19 50.86 -3.74
N ARG A 63 -41.77 50.96 -5.01
CA ARG A 63 -41.11 49.86 -5.72
C ARG A 63 -39.78 49.46 -5.07
N GLY A 64 -39.02 50.43 -4.56
CA GLY A 64 -37.79 50.20 -3.79
C GLY A 64 -38.07 49.42 -2.50
N ILE A 65 -39.04 49.86 -1.70
CA ILE A 65 -39.45 49.19 -0.45
C ILE A 65 -39.99 47.78 -0.72
N ARG A 66 -40.76 47.58 -1.79
CA ARG A 66 -41.31 46.25 -2.13
C ARG A 66 -40.25 45.29 -2.71
N SER A 67 -39.21 45.80 -3.38
CA SER A 67 -38.12 44.98 -3.93
C SER A 67 -36.91 44.81 -2.99
N ALA A 68 -36.81 45.65 -1.95
CA ALA A 68 -35.75 45.60 -0.94
C ALA A 68 -35.64 44.26 -0.17
N PRO A 69 -36.72 43.57 0.24
CA PRO A 69 -36.60 42.30 0.95
C PRO A 69 -35.89 41.22 0.11
N GLY A 70 -36.21 41.15 -1.19
CA GLY A 70 -35.59 40.18 -2.11
C GLY A 70 -34.14 40.54 -2.50
N ALA A 71 -33.78 41.82 -2.52
CA ALA A 71 -32.40 42.26 -2.74
C ALA A 71 -31.51 42.03 -1.50
N PHE A 72 -32.04 42.31 -0.31
CA PHE A 72 -31.33 42.09 0.97
C PHE A 72 -31.14 40.60 1.26
N GLY A 73 -32.15 39.77 1.00
CA GLY A 73 -32.03 38.31 1.13
C GLY A 73 -30.92 37.73 0.24
N ARG A 74 -30.84 38.17 -1.02
CA ARG A 74 -29.78 37.78 -1.96
C ARG A 74 -28.40 38.29 -1.54
N ALA A 75 -28.29 39.56 -1.12
CA ALA A 75 -27.01 40.09 -0.65
C ALA A 75 -26.51 39.38 0.62
N ARG A 76 -27.43 39.01 1.53
CA ARG A 76 -27.11 38.24 2.74
C ARG A 76 -26.69 36.81 2.43
N SER A 77 -27.34 36.13 1.49
CA SER A 77 -26.95 34.77 1.10
C SER A 77 -25.59 34.74 0.43
N VAL A 78 -25.28 35.71 -0.43
CA VAL A 78 -23.95 35.88 -1.04
C VAL A 78 -22.89 36.09 0.04
N ARG A 79 -23.09 37.06 0.97
CA ARG A 79 -22.15 37.31 2.07
C ARG A 79 -21.95 36.09 2.98
N LYS A 80 -23.01 35.32 3.24
CA LYS A 80 -22.95 34.09 4.03
C LYS A 80 -22.09 33.04 3.33
N ARG A 81 -22.28 32.86 2.01
CA ARG A 81 -21.49 31.94 1.18
C ARG A 81 -20.02 32.36 1.11
N ASP A 82 -19.73 33.64 0.93
CA ASP A 82 -18.35 34.17 0.93
C ASP A 82 -17.64 33.97 2.26
N ARG A 83 -18.37 34.08 3.38
CA ARG A 83 -17.81 33.76 4.70
C ARG A 83 -17.57 32.26 4.85
N GLY A 84 -18.49 31.43 4.37
CA GLY A 84 -18.35 29.97 4.37
C GLY A 84 -17.15 29.48 3.57
N TYR A 85 -16.91 30.01 2.37
CA TYR A 85 -15.71 29.67 1.59
C TYR A 85 -14.43 30.15 2.25
N ARG A 86 -14.42 31.34 2.86
CA ARG A 86 -13.26 31.80 3.64
C ARG A 86 -12.97 30.90 4.84
N ALA A 87 -14.01 30.44 5.54
CA ALA A 87 -13.86 29.46 6.62
C ALA A 87 -13.29 28.14 6.08
N LEU A 88 -13.81 27.63 4.96
CA LEU A 88 -13.30 26.42 4.32
C LEU A 88 -11.80 26.56 3.95
N THR A 89 -11.40 27.65 3.31
CA THR A 89 -9.99 27.91 2.95
C THR A 89 -9.11 27.98 4.20
N ARG A 90 -9.52 28.70 5.24
CA ARG A 90 -8.79 28.75 6.52
C ARG A 90 -8.69 27.39 7.20
N GLY A 91 -9.74 26.58 7.09
CA GLY A 91 -9.75 25.20 7.56
C GLY A 91 -8.73 24.34 6.83
N MET A 92 -8.66 24.42 5.49
CA MET A 92 -7.64 23.69 4.72
C MET A 92 -6.21 24.12 5.09
N VAL A 93 -5.99 25.41 5.32
CA VAL A 93 -4.69 25.92 5.81
C VAL A 93 -4.38 25.36 7.20
N ALA A 94 -5.37 25.34 8.11
CA ALA A 94 -5.19 24.76 9.44
C ALA A 94 -4.88 23.26 9.38
N VAL A 95 -5.52 22.51 8.47
CA VAL A 95 -5.19 21.09 8.23
C VAL A 95 -3.75 20.94 7.76
N ALA A 96 -3.32 21.74 6.78
CA ALA A 96 -1.95 21.71 6.29
C ALA A 96 -0.91 22.10 7.35
N ALA A 97 -1.28 22.97 8.29
CA ALA A 97 -0.46 23.37 9.43
C ALA A 97 -0.49 22.38 10.61
N GLY A 98 -1.33 21.33 10.55
CA GLY A 98 -1.54 20.40 11.67
C GLY A 98 -2.32 21.00 12.85
N ASP A 99 -2.94 22.18 12.69
CA ASP A 99 -3.78 22.80 13.72
C ASP A 99 -5.16 22.14 13.75
N ALA A 100 -5.23 21.03 14.50
CA ALA A 100 -6.43 20.21 14.62
C ALA A 100 -7.63 20.96 15.23
N ALA A 101 -7.37 21.89 16.16
CA ALA A 101 -8.40 22.69 16.82
C ALA A 101 -8.96 23.77 15.89
N GLY A 102 -8.08 24.49 15.21
CA GLY A 102 -8.46 25.46 14.18
C GLY A 102 -9.20 24.82 13.01
N ALA A 103 -8.70 23.68 12.51
CA ALA A 103 -9.35 22.92 11.44
C ALA A 103 -10.78 22.52 11.83
N ARG A 104 -10.99 21.98 13.04
CA ARG A 104 -12.33 21.60 13.52
C ARG A 104 -13.27 22.80 13.67
N ARG A 105 -12.77 23.93 14.17
CA ARG A 105 -13.55 25.17 14.31
C ARG A 105 -14.01 25.68 12.94
N TYR A 106 -13.08 25.80 12.00
CA TYR A 106 -13.38 26.27 10.65
C TYR A 106 -14.23 25.29 9.84
N ALA A 107 -14.11 23.98 10.08
CA ALA A 107 -14.98 22.96 9.48
C ALA A 107 -16.45 23.18 9.87
N ARG A 108 -16.72 23.33 11.18
CA ARG A 108 -18.08 23.61 11.70
C ARG A 108 -18.62 24.95 11.19
N GLU A 109 -17.76 25.98 11.15
CA GLU A 109 -18.14 27.28 10.62
C GLU A 109 -18.52 27.18 9.13
N ALA A 110 -17.74 26.48 8.32
CA ALA A 110 -18.02 26.26 6.91
C ALA A 110 -19.31 25.45 6.69
N ASP A 111 -19.53 24.38 7.45
CA ASP A 111 -20.73 23.53 7.39
C ASP A 111 -22.02 24.32 7.64
N THR A 112 -22.06 25.10 8.73
CA THR A 112 -23.21 25.94 9.08
C THR A 112 -23.49 27.05 8.05
N MET A 113 -22.44 27.52 7.37
CA MET A 113 -22.51 28.63 6.42
C MET A 113 -22.90 28.19 5.01
N LEU A 114 -22.25 27.14 4.49
CA LEU A 114 -22.42 26.66 3.12
C LEU A 114 -23.61 25.71 3.00
N ARG A 115 -23.88 24.86 4.01
CA ARG A 115 -24.85 23.75 3.92
C ARG A 115 -24.67 22.93 2.64
N ASP A 116 -23.41 22.75 2.26
CA ASP A 116 -22.96 22.01 1.09
C ASP A 116 -22.13 20.83 1.62
N PRO A 117 -22.78 19.67 1.88
CA PRO A 117 -22.15 18.55 2.56
C PRO A 117 -20.90 18.02 1.83
N PRO A 118 -20.88 17.87 0.49
CA PRO A 118 -19.70 17.41 -0.24
C PRO A 118 -18.38 18.13 0.10
N LEU A 119 -18.40 19.47 0.17
CA LEU A 119 -17.20 20.27 0.38
C LEU A 119 -16.74 20.32 1.84
N THR A 120 -17.69 20.27 2.77
CA THR A 120 -17.43 20.49 4.21
C THR A 120 -17.15 19.19 4.95
N MET A 121 -17.63 18.05 4.44
CA MET A 121 -17.36 16.72 4.99
C MET A 121 -15.88 16.38 4.94
N LEU A 122 -15.16 16.67 3.84
CA LEU A 122 -13.73 16.33 3.74
C LEU A 122 -12.91 17.05 4.80
N LEU A 123 -13.15 18.35 4.95
CA LEU A 123 -12.49 19.16 5.98
C LEU A 123 -12.82 18.64 7.38
N SER A 124 -14.07 18.22 7.61
CA SER A 124 -14.49 17.64 8.89
C SER A 124 -13.81 16.30 9.18
N ALA A 125 -13.67 15.43 8.18
CA ALA A 125 -12.97 14.15 8.29
C ALA A 125 -11.48 14.35 8.58
N GLN A 126 -10.82 15.25 7.84
CA GLN A 126 -9.40 15.57 8.05
C GLN A 126 -9.15 16.20 9.43
N ALA A 127 -10.04 17.11 9.87
CA ALA A 127 -9.96 17.67 11.22
C ALA A 127 -10.14 16.60 12.31
N ALA A 128 -11.01 15.60 12.09
CA ALA A 128 -11.17 14.47 13.01
C ALA A 128 -9.90 13.60 13.06
N GLN A 129 -9.29 13.27 11.91
CA GLN A 129 -8.03 12.54 11.84
C GLN A 129 -6.89 13.27 12.57
N LEU A 130 -6.76 14.59 12.38
CA LEU A 130 -5.74 15.39 13.08
C LEU A 130 -5.94 15.44 14.59
N ASN A 131 -7.19 15.36 15.07
CA ASN A 131 -7.51 15.29 16.50
C ASN A 131 -7.40 13.87 17.08
N GLY A 132 -7.06 12.86 16.26
CA GLY A 132 -7.02 11.45 16.66
C GLY A 132 -8.41 10.81 16.87
N ASP A 133 -9.49 11.48 16.48
CA ASP A 133 -10.87 10.96 16.55
C ASP A 133 -11.17 10.11 15.30
N GLU A 134 -10.53 8.95 15.22
CA GLU A 134 -10.64 8.03 14.07
C GLU A 134 -12.10 7.58 13.84
N LYS A 135 -12.88 7.38 14.91
CA LYS A 135 -14.30 7.03 14.80
C LYS A 135 -15.12 8.13 14.16
N ALA A 136 -14.84 9.40 14.46
CA ALA A 136 -15.51 10.51 13.79
C ALA A 136 -15.08 10.63 12.32
N ALA A 137 -13.79 10.45 12.02
CA ALA A 137 -13.29 10.46 10.65
C ALA A 137 -13.98 9.36 9.80
N GLU A 138 -14.04 8.14 10.34
CA GLU A 138 -14.70 6.99 9.71
C GLU A 138 -16.18 7.28 9.39
N ARG A 139 -16.94 7.86 10.34
CA ARG A 139 -18.33 8.28 10.10
C ARG A 139 -18.45 9.27 8.95
N TYR A 140 -17.58 10.28 8.91
CA TYR A 140 -17.59 11.27 7.82
C TYR A 140 -17.27 10.60 6.47
N PHE A 141 -16.29 9.71 6.42
CA PHE A 141 -15.96 9.00 5.19
C PHE A 141 -17.07 8.05 4.74
N HIS A 142 -17.77 7.39 5.66
CA HIS A 142 -18.95 6.58 5.33
C HIS A 142 -20.06 7.43 4.73
N THR A 143 -20.39 8.58 5.31
CA THR A 143 -21.41 9.48 4.73
C THR A 143 -20.99 10.02 3.36
N MET A 144 -19.69 10.20 3.10
CA MET A 144 -19.22 10.54 1.75
C MET A 144 -19.48 9.43 0.71
N LEU A 145 -19.62 8.17 1.12
CA LEU A 145 -19.92 7.08 0.18
C LEU A 145 -21.32 7.18 -0.42
N ASP A 146 -22.25 7.82 0.28
CA ASP A 146 -23.65 7.98 -0.16
C ASP A 146 -23.79 9.03 -1.28
N MET A 147 -22.76 9.84 -1.51
CA MET A 147 -22.75 10.93 -2.48
C MET A 147 -21.75 10.64 -3.62
N PRO A 148 -22.18 10.61 -4.90
CA PRO A 148 -21.28 10.34 -6.02
C PRO A 148 -20.06 11.26 -6.10
N GLU A 149 -20.21 12.53 -5.72
CA GLU A 149 -19.18 13.57 -5.80
C GLU A 149 -18.07 13.38 -4.76
N THR A 150 -18.35 12.73 -3.63
CA THR A 150 -17.38 12.52 -2.53
C THR A 150 -17.04 11.07 -2.29
N ALA A 151 -17.73 10.11 -2.91
CA ALA A 151 -17.51 8.68 -2.72
C ALA A 151 -16.03 8.29 -2.90
N PHE A 152 -15.34 8.83 -3.91
CA PHE A 152 -13.93 8.52 -4.13
C PHE A 152 -13.02 8.98 -2.97
N LEU A 153 -13.30 10.13 -2.38
CA LEU A 153 -12.57 10.65 -1.23
C LEU A 153 -12.90 9.86 0.04
N GLY A 154 -14.17 9.49 0.24
CA GLY A 154 -14.60 8.61 1.32
C GLY A 154 -13.87 7.26 1.27
N VAL A 155 -13.84 6.63 0.09
CA VAL A 155 -13.11 5.37 -0.11
C VAL A 155 -11.62 5.54 0.18
N ARG A 156 -10.98 6.63 -0.26
CA ARG A 156 -9.56 6.87 0.04
C ARG A 156 -9.29 6.97 1.54
N GLY A 157 -10.13 7.69 2.26
CA GLY A 157 -10.03 7.83 3.72
C GLY A 157 -10.15 6.49 4.44
N LEU A 158 -11.22 5.75 4.16
CA LEU A 158 -11.46 4.42 4.72
C LEU A 158 -10.35 3.43 4.34
N LEU A 159 -9.87 3.45 3.09
CA LEU A 159 -8.80 2.56 2.63
C LEU A 159 -7.51 2.80 3.41
N THR A 160 -7.14 4.07 3.60
CA THR A 160 -5.95 4.44 4.36
C THR A 160 -6.06 3.97 5.81
N GLN A 161 -7.24 4.12 6.42
CA GLN A 161 -7.52 3.63 7.76
C GLN A 161 -7.42 2.10 7.84
N SER A 162 -8.07 1.36 6.93
CA SER A 162 -8.02 -0.11 6.89
C SER A 162 -6.60 -0.65 6.68
N ILE A 163 -5.78 0.01 5.85
CA ILE A 163 -4.37 -0.38 5.66
C ILE A 163 -3.58 -0.22 6.96
N ARG A 164 -3.76 0.90 7.67
CA ARG A 164 -3.08 1.19 8.93
C ARG A 164 -3.51 0.25 10.06
N GLU A 165 -4.79 -0.12 10.10
CA GLU A 165 -5.33 -1.10 11.05
C GLU A 165 -4.94 -2.55 10.69
N GLY A 166 -4.35 -2.78 9.52
CA GLY A 166 -3.98 -4.12 9.05
C GLY A 166 -5.17 -4.96 8.56
N ASN A 167 -6.36 -4.38 8.40
CA ASN A 167 -7.55 -5.07 7.88
C ASN A 167 -7.44 -5.26 6.36
N GLN A 168 -6.69 -6.28 5.94
CA GLN A 168 -6.41 -6.58 4.54
C GLN A 168 -7.69 -6.83 3.72
N SER A 169 -8.67 -7.53 4.29
CA SER A 169 -9.94 -7.82 3.61
C SER A 169 -10.72 -6.56 3.25
N GLN A 170 -10.85 -5.64 4.20
CA GLN A 170 -11.57 -4.39 3.98
C GLN A 170 -10.78 -3.47 3.05
N ALA A 171 -9.46 -3.37 3.22
CA ALA A 171 -8.58 -2.60 2.35
C ALA A 171 -8.71 -3.08 0.88
N LEU A 172 -8.71 -4.38 0.65
CA LEU A 172 -8.85 -4.93 -0.70
C LEU A 172 -10.22 -4.62 -1.34
N GLN A 173 -11.30 -4.69 -0.56
CA GLN A 173 -12.63 -4.30 -1.04
C GLN A 173 -12.72 -2.81 -1.39
N LEU A 174 -12.18 -1.95 -0.52
CA LEU A 174 -12.15 -0.51 -0.73
C LEU A 174 -11.26 -0.12 -1.92
N ALA A 175 -10.11 -0.76 -2.11
CA ALA A 175 -9.25 -0.53 -3.27
C ALA A 175 -9.94 -0.91 -4.59
N ARG A 176 -10.70 -2.01 -4.61
CA ARG A 176 -11.53 -2.38 -5.77
C ARG A 176 -12.63 -1.37 -6.03
N ARG A 177 -13.29 -0.89 -4.97
CA ARG A 177 -14.30 0.16 -5.08
C ARG A 177 -13.67 1.44 -5.66
N ALA A 178 -12.50 1.84 -5.17
CA ALA A 178 -11.75 2.97 -5.72
C ALA A 178 -11.46 2.79 -7.21
N LYS A 179 -11.00 1.60 -7.64
CA LYS A 179 -10.76 1.28 -9.06
C LYS A 179 -12.05 1.36 -9.88
N SER A 180 -13.19 0.92 -9.33
CA SER A 180 -14.48 1.03 -10.04
C SER A 180 -14.96 2.48 -10.21
N LEU A 181 -14.62 3.36 -9.26
CA LEU A 181 -14.98 4.78 -9.31
C LEU A 181 -14.06 5.57 -10.24
N GLN A 182 -12.74 5.33 -10.16
CA GLN A 182 -11.74 5.97 -11.01
C GLN A 182 -10.69 4.95 -11.46
N PRO A 183 -10.89 4.27 -12.61
CA PRO A 183 -10.06 3.13 -13.03
C PRO A 183 -8.61 3.46 -13.40
N GLN A 184 -8.33 4.70 -13.82
CA GLN A 184 -7.02 5.13 -14.33
C GLN A 184 -6.18 5.87 -13.28
N THR A 185 -6.62 5.90 -12.01
CA THR A 185 -5.92 6.68 -10.98
C THR A 185 -4.66 5.96 -10.50
N PRO A 186 -3.45 6.53 -10.67
CA PRO A 186 -2.19 5.81 -10.42
C PRO A 186 -2.06 5.21 -9.02
N TRP A 187 -2.35 5.98 -7.97
CA TRP A 187 -2.25 5.51 -6.59
C TRP A 187 -3.23 4.37 -6.27
N VAL A 188 -4.39 4.34 -6.93
CA VAL A 188 -5.38 3.27 -6.76
C VAL A 188 -4.84 1.97 -7.35
N LEU A 189 -4.25 2.06 -8.55
CA LEU A 189 -3.71 0.90 -9.26
C LEU A 189 -2.50 0.31 -8.52
N THR A 190 -1.59 1.14 -8.03
CA THR A 190 -0.43 0.66 -7.24
C THR A 190 -0.89 0.06 -5.91
N THR A 191 -1.79 0.72 -5.19
CA THR A 191 -2.30 0.21 -3.90
C THR A 191 -3.08 -1.10 -4.09
N LEU A 192 -3.92 -1.19 -5.12
CA LEU A 192 -4.65 -2.43 -5.39
C LEU A 192 -3.70 -3.56 -5.79
N PHE A 193 -2.69 -3.27 -6.62
CA PHE A 193 -1.67 -4.25 -6.99
C PHE A 193 -0.94 -4.81 -5.77
N ASP A 194 -0.52 -3.93 -4.85
CA ASP A 194 0.14 -4.33 -3.60
C ASP A 194 -0.77 -5.19 -2.70
N LEU A 195 -2.05 -4.81 -2.57
CA LEU A 195 -3.02 -5.58 -1.79
C LEU A 195 -3.34 -6.93 -2.43
N GLU A 196 -3.46 -7.00 -3.75
CA GLU A 196 -3.74 -8.24 -4.50
C GLU A 196 -2.57 -9.20 -4.43
N THR A 197 -1.33 -8.72 -4.53
CA THR A 197 -0.12 -9.55 -4.39
C THR A 197 0.05 -10.07 -2.97
N ARG A 198 -0.19 -9.25 -1.94
CA ARG A 198 -0.18 -9.70 -0.53
C ARG A 198 -1.26 -10.74 -0.23
N ALA A 199 -2.41 -10.63 -0.89
CA ALA A 199 -3.50 -11.60 -0.79
C ALA A 199 -3.31 -12.83 -1.70
N ALA A 200 -2.14 -12.98 -2.34
CA ALA A 200 -1.83 -14.05 -3.31
C ALA A 200 -2.85 -14.17 -4.46
N GLN A 201 -3.50 -13.07 -4.85
CA GLN A 201 -4.48 -13.06 -5.94
C GLN A 201 -3.80 -12.78 -7.28
N TRP A 202 -2.86 -13.65 -7.65
CA TRP A 202 -1.89 -13.42 -8.74
C TRP A 202 -2.54 -13.11 -10.10
N GLY A 203 -3.64 -13.79 -10.42
CA GLY A 203 -4.39 -13.55 -11.66
C GLY A 203 -5.01 -12.14 -11.73
N ARG A 204 -5.53 -11.62 -10.60
CA ARG A 204 -6.06 -10.25 -10.52
C ARG A 204 -4.94 -9.22 -10.49
N ALA A 205 -3.88 -9.51 -9.73
CA ALA A 205 -2.69 -8.67 -9.67
C ALA A 205 -2.06 -8.46 -11.06
N GLU A 206 -2.02 -9.48 -11.91
CA GLU A 206 -1.50 -9.35 -13.29
C GLU A 206 -2.37 -8.40 -14.14
N GLN A 207 -3.70 -8.44 -14.00
CA GLN A 207 -4.60 -7.51 -14.69
C GLN A 207 -4.40 -6.08 -14.18
N THR A 208 -4.36 -5.90 -12.86
CA THR A 208 -4.13 -4.59 -12.24
C THR A 208 -2.75 -4.01 -12.60
N LEU A 209 -1.72 -4.85 -12.72
CA LEU A 209 -0.39 -4.45 -13.20
C LEU A 209 -0.44 -3.93 -14.64
N GLN A 210 -1.16 -4.61 -15.53
CA GLN A 210 -1.32 -4.14 -16.91
C GLN A 210 -2.02 -2.78 -16.98
N ASP A 211 -3.06 -2.58 -16.15
CA ASP A 211 -3.74 -1.29 -16.04
C ASP A 211 -2.80 -0.21 -15.47
N ALA A 212 -1.99 -0.54 -14.46
CA ALA A 212 -1.01 0.36 -13.85
C ALA A 212 0.06 0.81 -14.86
N VAL A 213 0.54 -0.08 -15.73
CA VAL A 213 1.48 0.25 -16.80
C VAL A 213 0.83 1.16 -17.84
N LYS A 214 -0.42 0.87 -18.26
CA LYS A 214 -1.16 1.72 -19.21
C LYS A 214 -1.42 3.13 -18.65
N ALA A 215 -1.70 3.24 -17.36
CA ALA A 215 -1.92 4.51 -16.67
C ALA A 215 -0.62 5.28 -16.35
N GLY A 216 0.55 4.71 -16.67
CA GLY A 216 1.85 5.31 -16.34
C GLY A 216 2.22 5.29 -14.86
N ALA A 217 1.48 4.54 -14.03
CA ALA A 217 1.75 4.39 -12.60
C ALA A 217 2.97 3.51 -12.33
N ILE A 218 3.24 2.55 -13.23
CA ILE A 218 4.41 1.67 -13.22
C ILE A 218 5.06 1.77 -14.61
N SER A 219 6.40 1.90 -14.65
CA SER A 219 7.11 1.94 -15.93
C SER A 219 6.97 0.62 -16.69
N SER A 220 7.07 0.64 -18.02
CA SER A 220 6.99 -0.60 -18.82
C SER A 220 8.07 -1.62 -18.44
N GLU A 221 9.26 -1.15 -18.03
CA GLU A 221 10.36 -2.01 -17.59
C GLU A 221 10.06 -2.66 -16.24
N ALA A 222 9.65 -1.87 -15.25
CA ALA A 222 9.26 -2.40 -13.93
C ALA A 222 8.05 -3.33 -14.05
N GLY A 223 7.07 -3.00 -14.89
CA GLY A 223 5.91 -3.82 -15.15
C GLY A 223 6.26 -5.15 -15.81
N ARG A 224 7.24 -5.18 -16.70
CA ARG A 224 7.77 -6.43 -17.30
C ARG A 224 8.39 -7.33 -16.23
N HIS A 225 9.22 -6.77 -15.34
CA HIS A 225 9.86 -7.53 -14.27
C HIS A 225 8.84 -8.06 -13.24
N HIS A 226 7.93 -7.20 -12.76
CA HIS A 226 6.84 -7.58 -11.86
C HIS A 226 5.97 -8.68 -12.46
N ARG A 227 5.69 -8.62 -13.77
CA ARG A 227 4.92 -9.67 -14.45
C ARG A 227 5.69 -11.00 -14.48
N ALA A 228 7.01 -10.99 -14.64
CA ALA A 228 7.81 -12.22 -14.56
C ALA A 228 7.74 -12.84 -13.15
N ALA A 229 7.82 -12.01 -12.10
CA ALA A 229 7.63 -12.45 -10.72
C ALA A 229 6.21 -13.01 -10.45
N LEU A 230 5.15 -12.37 -10.98
CA LEU A 230 3.78 -12.89 -10.89
C LEU A 230 3.62 -14.23 -11.59
N LEU A 231 4.18 -14.37 -12.80
CA LEU A 231 4.13 -15.63 -13.55
C LEU A 231 4.90 -16.74 -12.84
N LEU A 232 5.96 -16.40 -12.11
CA LEU A 232 6.67 -17.35 -11.27
C LEU A 232 5.79 -17.84 -10.11
N GLU A 233 5.06 -16.95 -9.43
CA GLU A 233 4.10 -17.34 -8.39
C GLU A 233 2.93 -18.17 -8.93
N ARG A 234 2.37 -17.79 -10.08
CA ARG A 234 1.35 -18.59 -10.76
C ARG A 234 1.86 -19.97 -11.17
N SER A 235 3.15 -20.10 -11.48
CA SER A 235 3.77 -21.39 -11.74
C SER A 235 3.85 -22.26 -10.48
N TYR A 236 4.12 -21.68 -9.31
CA TYR A 236 4.10 -22.38 -8.03
C TYR A 236 2.67 -22.78 -7.65
N GLU A 237 1.71 -21.86 -7.71
CA GLU A 237 0.28 -22.09 -7.46
C GLU A 237 -0.27 -23.23 -8.33
N ALA A 238 -0.06 -23.17 -9.65
CA ALA A 238 -0.51 -24.21 -10.56
C ALA A 238 0.12 -25.60 -10.26
N GLU A 239 1.36 -25.65 -9.78
CA GLU A 239 1.98 -26.93 -9.38
C GLU A 239 1.35 -27.48 -8.09
N LEU A 240 1.05 -26.62 -7.11
CA LEU A 240 0.35 -27.01 -5.88
C LEU A 240 -1.06 -27.54 -6.17
N GLU A 241 -1.72 -27.00 -7.19
CA GLU A 241 -3.03 -27.46 -7.67
C GLU A 241 -2.96 -28.69 -8.59
N GLY A 242 -1.77 -29.25 -8.85
CA GLY A 242 -1.58 -30.40 -9.74
C GLY A 242 -1.70 -30.09 -11.24
N GLN A 243 -1.79 -28.82 -11.62
CA GLN A 243 -1.90 -28.36 -13.01
C GLN A 243 -0.50 -28.21 -13.64
N HIS A 244 0.19 -29.32 -13.88
CA HIS A 244 1.58 -29.33 -14.34
C HIS A 244 1.83 -28.58 -15.66
N ASP A 245 0.89 -28.64 -16.62
CA ASP A 245 1.01 -27.93 -17.90
C ASP A 245 0.90 -26.41 -17.72
N ALA A 246 -0.01 -25.95 -16.86
CA ALA A 246 -0.13 -24.54 -16.52
C ALA A 246 1.11 -24.05 -15.77
N ALA A 247 1.63 -24.84 -14.83
CA ALA A 247 2.87 -24.53 -14.11
C ALA A 247 4.06 -24.34 -15.07
N LEU A 248 4.21 -25.25 -16.05
CA LEU A 248 5.26 -25.17 -17.06
C LEU A 248 5.06 -23.98 -18.00
N SER A 249 3.83 -23.70 -18.42
CA SER A 249 3.47 -22.56 -19.27
C SER A 249 3.83 -21.24 -18.60
N HIS A 250 3.43 -21.06 -17.33
CA HIS A 250 3.73 -19.87 -16.54
C HIS A 250 5.24 -19.67 -16.33
N ALA A 251 5.98 -20.72 -15.97
CA ALA A 251 7.45 -20.65 -15.83
C ALA A 251 8.14 -20.31 -17.17
N THR A 252 7.65 -20.87 -18.28
CA THR A 252 8.18 -20.57 -19.63
C THR A 252 7.95 -19.10 -19.99
N ALA A 253 6.76 -18.58 -19.70
CA ALA A 253 6.43 -17.18 -19.93
C ALA A 253 7.30 -16.25 -19.08
N ALA A 254 7.52 -16.56 -17.80
CA ALA A 254 8.38 -15.80 -16.91
C ALA A 254 9.83 -15.71 -17.42
N ALA A 255 10.44 -16.86 -17.75
CA ALA A 255 11.82 -16.93 -18.24
C ALA A 255 12.01 -16.31 -19.64
N LYS A 256 10.96 -16.29 -20.46
CA LYS A 256 10.98 -15.58 -21.76
C LYS A 256 10.90 -14.07 -21.57
N LEU A 257 10.11 -13.62 -20.60
CA LEU A 257 9.88 -12.21 -20.32
C LEU A 257 11.12 -11.55 -19.71
N GLU A 258 11.78 -12.25 -18.79
CA GLU A 258 13.02 -11.82 -18.14
C GLU A 258 14.09 -12.93 -18.18
N PRO A 259 14.84 -13.07 -19.30
CA PRO A 259 15.86 -14.11 -19.45
C PRO A 259 17.03 -14.00 -18.45
N ALA A 260 17.27 -12.80 -17.92
CA ALA A 260 18.34 -12.51 -16.97
C ALA A 260 17.90 -12.69 -15.50
N PHE A 261 16.69 -13.21 -15.25
CA PHE A 261 16.14 -13.41 -13.91
C PHE A 261 16.36 -14.85 -13.42
N PRO A 262 17.35 -15.10 -12.54
CA PRO A 262 17.74 -16.46 -12.14
C PRO A 262 16.60 -17.32 -11.58
N PRO A 263 15.71 -16.81 -10.70
CA PRO A 263 14.58 -17.57 -10.17
C PRO A 263 13.65 -18.16 -11.25
N ALA A 264 13.35 -17.38 -12.31
CA ALA A 264 12.50 -17.85 -13.40
C ALA A 264 13.16 -18.96 -14.23
N ALA A 265 14.44 -18.81 -14.55
CA ALA A 265 15.20 -19.82 -15.28
C ALA A 265 15.36 -21.12 -14.46
N SER A 266 15.68 -20.99 -13.17
CA SER A 266 15.79 -22.13 -12.23
C SER A 266 14.47 -22.89 -12.11
N ARG A 267 13.35 -22.19 -11.95
CA ARG A 267 12.01 -22.79 -11.91
C ARG A 267 11.70 -23.57 -13.19
N LEU A 268 11.87 -22.93 -14.34
CA LEU A 268 11.60 -23.56 -15.64
C LEU A 268 12.45 -24.82 -15.84
N ALA A 269 13.74 -24.76 -15.52
CA ALA A 269 14.64 -25.90 -15.68
C ALA A 269 14.22 -27.08 -14.79
N ARG A 270 13.88 -26.84 -13.52
CA ARG A 270 13.40 -27.89 -12.59
C ARG A 270 12.11 -28.54 -13.09
N LEU A 271 11.14 -27.76 -13.56
CA LEU A 271 9.90 -28.30 -14.13
C LEU A 271 10.16 -29.11 -15.41
N LEU A 272 11.01 -28.63 -16.31
CA LEU A 272 11.40 -29.36 -17.51
C LEU A 272 12.06 -30.71 -17.16
N ALA A 273 12.97 -30.72 -16.18
CA ALA A 273 13.63 -31.93 -15.72
C ALA A 273 12.63 -32.93 -15.13
N ARG A 274 11.67 -32.48 -14.31
CA ARG A 274 10.59 -33.33 -13.79
C ARG A 274 9.75 -33.99 -14.88
N THR A 275 9.57 -33.31 -16.02
CA THR A 275 8.88 -33.87 -17.21
C THR A 275 9.79 -34.70 -18.14
N GLY A 276 10.99 -35.08 -17.69
CA GLY A 276 11.96 -35.87 -18.47
C GLY A 276 12.72 -35.07 -19.54
N LYS A 277 12.48 -33.75 -19.67
CA LYS A 277 13.10 -32.89 -20.69
C LYS A 277 14.46 -32.35 -20.23
N HIS A 278 15.33 -33.22 -19.70
CA HIS A 278 16.63 -32.84 -19.09
C HIS A 278 17.52 -32.02 -20.03
N ARG A 279 17.64 -32.40 -21.30
CA ARG A 279 18.45 -31.64 -22.28
C ARG A 279 17.95 -30.20 -22.46
N LYS A 280 16.63 -29.97 -22.41
CA LYS A 280 16.07 -28.61 -22.48
C LYS A 280 16.31 -27.85 -21.18
N ALA A 281 16.16 -28.51 -20.03
CA ALA A 281 16.45 -27.94 -18.72
C ALA A 281 17.90 -27.44 -18.63
N THR A 282 18.88 -28.26 -19.04
CA THR A 282 20.30 -27.88 -19.10
C THR A 282 20.51 -26.63 -19.96
N LYS A 283 19.93 -26.58 -21.16
CA LYS A 283 20.06 -25.41 -22.06
C LYS A 283 19.46 -24.13 -21.48
N VAL A 284 18.36 -24.22 -20.74
CA VAL A 284 17.75 -23.05 -20.09
C VAL A 284 18.72 -22.45 -19.07
N ILE A 285 19.34 -23.29 -18.24
CA ILE A 285 20.31 -22.84 -17.24
C ILE A 285 21.58 -22.31 -17.90
N GLU A 286 22.17 -23.04 -18.85
CA GLU A 286 23.38 -22.60 -19.56
C GLU A 286 23.17 -21.23 -20.23
N LYS A 287 21.99 -21.00 -20.84
CA LYS A 287 21.65 -19.71 -21.42
C LYS A 287 21.55 -18.60 -20.36
N ALA A 288 20.81 -18.83 -19.28
CA ALA A 288 20.70 -17.85 -18.20
C ALA A 288 22.07 -17.54 -17.56
N TRP A 289 22.91 -18.56 -17.42
CA TRP A 289 24.26 -18.46 -16.88
C TRP A 289 25.15 -17.54 -17.72
N THR A 290 25.07 -17.59 -19.05
CA THR A 290 25.85 -16.65 -19.90
C THR A 290 25.47 -15.18 -19.71
N THR A 291 24.26 -14.89 -19.24
CA THR A 291 23.77 -13.51 -19.04
C THR A 291 24.00 -13.03 -17.61
N ARG A 292 23.67 -13.86 -16.62
CA ARG A 292 23.80 -13.55 -15.20
C ARG A 292 24.09 -14.84 -14.42
N PRO A 293 25.37 -15.25 -14.30
CA PRO A 293 25.76 -16.33 -13.41
C PRO A 293 25.25 -16.04 -12.00
N HIS A 294 24.73 -17.06 -11.31
CA HIS A 294 24.10 -16.88 -10.01
C HIS A 294 24.06 -18.21 -9.23
N PRO A 295 24.25 -18.23 -7.90
CA PRO A 295 24.25 -19.47 -7.12
C PRO A 295 23.00 -20.33 -7.31
N GLU A 296 21.83 -19.70 -7.41
CA GLU A 296 20.55 -20.39 -7.62
C GLU A 296 20.49 -21.15 -8.96
N LEU A 297 21.18 -20.67 -10.00
CA LEU A 297 21.30 -21.39 -11.27
C LEU A 297 22.21 -22.60 -11.12
N ALA A 298 23.31 -22.48 -10.38
CA ALA A 298 24.21 -23.59 -10.08
C ALA A 298 23.51 -24.67 -9.27
N ASP A 299 22.71 -24.28 -8.27
CA ASP A 299 21.89 -25.21 -7.49
C ASP A 299 20.84 -25.90 -8.37
N ALA A 300 20.12 -25.14 -9.21
CA ALA A 300 19.20 -25.74 -10.17
C ALA A 300 19.92 -26.69 -11.14
N TYR A 301 21.14 -26.36 -11.57
CA TYR A 301 21.93 -27.17 -12.52
C TYR A 301 22.32 -28.52 -11.93
N ARG A 302 22.66 -28.54 -10.63
CA ARG A 302 22.89 -29.76 -9.85
C ARG A 302 21.60 -30.56 -9.74
N ASP A 303 20.50 -29.91 -9.35
CA ASP A 303 19.24 -30.58 -9.03
C ASP A 303 18.56 -31.21 -10.27
N ILE A 304 18.78 -30.69 -11.48
CA ILE A 304 18.26 -31.29 -12.72
C ILE A 304 19.13 -32.43 -13.27
N SER A 305 20.27 -32.72 -12.63
CA SER A 305 21.20 -33.75 -13.09
C SER A 305 20.62 -35.15 -12.87
N GLN A 306 20.89 -36.04 -13.82
CA GLN A 306 20.61 -37.48 -13.68
C GLN A 306 21.88 -38.25 -13.28
N ASP A 307 23.03 -37.57 -13.23
CA ASP A 307 24.32 -38.19 -13.02
C ASP A 307 24.48 -38.57 -11.54
N THR A 308 24.54 -39.87 -11.27
CA THR A 308 24.84 -40.41 -9.93
C THR A 308 26.34 -40.42 -9.64
N ASP A 309 27.17 -40.43 -10.68
CA ASP A 309 28.62 -40.39 -10.58
C ASP A 309 29.11 -38.97 -10.24
N PRO A 310 29.83 -38.78 -9.11
CA PRO A 310 30.43 -37.50 -8.75
C PRO A 310 31.37 -36.93 -9.83
N LEU A 311 32.12 -37.76 -10.56
CA LEU A 311 33.04 -37.27 -11.59
C LEU A 311 32.31 -36.75 -12.83
N ALA A 312 31.18 -37.38 -13.20
CA ALA A 312 30.30 -36.86 -14.24
C ALA A 312 29.72 -35.48 -13.86
N GLN A 313 29.37 -35.26 -12.58
CA GLN A 313 28.94 -33.95 -12.11
C GLN A 313 30.05 -32.90 -12.24
N VAL A 314 31.30 -33.24 -11.92
CA VAL A 314 32.45 -32.32 -12.09
C VAL A 314 32.56 -31.88 -13.55
N LYS A 315 32.60 -32.82 -14.51
CA LYS A 315 32.66 -32.51 -15.95
C LYS A 315 31.52 -31.61 -16.43
N ARG A 316 30.33 -31.83 -15.87
CA ARG A 316 29.13 -31.04 -16.17
C ARG A 316 29.28 -29.58 -15.68
N PHE A 317 29.88 -29.37 -14.50
CA PHE A 317 30.13 -28.05 -13.94
C PHE A 317 31.38 -27.37 -14.53
N GLU A 318 32.39 -28.11 -15.00
CA GLU A 318 33.47 -27.57 -15.83
C GLU A 318 32.90 -26.90 -17.08
N ARG A 319 31.96 -27.57 -17.75
CA ARG A 319 31.22 -26.98 -18.87
C ARG A 319 30.47 -25.72 -18.45
N LEU A 320 29.75 -25.73 -17.33
CA LEU A 320 29.03 -24.54 -16.84
C LEU A 320 29.99 -23.38 -16.55
N GLN A 321 31.12 -23.64 -15.89
CA GLN A 321 32.15 -22.64 -15.60
C GLN A 321 32.80 -22.10 -16.88
N SER A 322 33.01 -22.94 -17.90
CA SER A 322 33.57 -22.48 -19.18
C SER A 322 32.69 -21.46 -19.93
N LEU A 323 31.39 -21.41 -19.63
CA LEU A 323 30.46 -20.43 -20.20
C LEU A 323 30.58 -19.04 -19.57
N ALA A 324 31.15 -18.94 -18.37
CA ALA A 324 31.45 -17.68 -17.69
C ALA A 324 32.75 -17.82 -16.88
N PRO A 325 33.93 -17.82 -17.54
CA PRO A 325 35.19 -18.21 -16.91
C PRO A 325 35.59 -17.32 -15.73
N ASP A 326 35.29 -16.03 -15.83
CA ASP A 326 35.71 -15.01 -14.86
C ASP A 326 34.74 -14.87 -13.67
N ASN A 327 33.65 -15.63 -13.63
CA ASN A 327 32.65 -15.49 -12.59
C ASN A 327 32.96 -16.32 -11.33
N ILE A 328 32.95 -15.65 -10.17
CA ILE A 328 33.17 -16.26 -8.86
C ILE A 328 32.22 -17.43 -8.55
N ASP A 329 30.93 -17.31 -8.87
CA ASP A 329 29.94 -18.35 -8.56
C ASP A 329 30.20 -19.62 -9.37
N GLY A 330 30.79 -19.50 -10.57
CA GLY A 330 31.24 -20.64 -11.36
C GLY A 330 32.37 -21.41 -10.68
N HIS A 331 33.37 -20.71 -10.15
CA HIS A 331 34.45 -21.33 -9.37
C HIS A 331 33.94 -21.95 -8.07
N ILE A 332 33.05 -21.27 -7.34
CA ILE A 332 32.46 -21.81 -6.11
C ILE A 332 31.64 -23.07 -6.39
N ALA A 333 30.82 -23.05 -7.44
CA ALA A 333 29.99 -24.19 -7.82
C ALA A 333 30.82 -25.40 -8.25
N LEU A 334 31.86 -25.18 -9.07
CA LEU A 334 32.77 -26.24 -9.50
C LEU A 334 33.58 -26.79 -8.32
N ALA A 335 34.09 -25.94 -7.43
CA ALA A 335 34.76 -26.38 -6.21
C ALA A 335 33.86 -27.28 -5.34
N ARG A 336 32.57 -26.92 -5.16
CA ARG A 336 31.62 -27.70 -4.39
C ARG A 336 31.45 -29.11 -4.95
N VAL A 337 31.28 -29.26 -6.26
CA VAL A 337 31.14 -30.61 -6.85
C VAL A 337 32.46 -31.37 -6.87
N SER A 338 33.59 -30.69 -7.02
CA SER A 338 34.92 -31.32 -6.90
C SER A 338 35.19 -31.84 -5.49
N MET A 339 34.76 -31.13 -4.44
CA MET A 339 34.80 -31.63 -3.06
C MET A 339 33.93 -32.88 -2.89
N ASN A 340 32.71 -32.90 -3.43
CA ASN A 340 31.84 -34.07 -3.39
C ASN A 340 32.45 -35.28 -4.12
N ALA A 341 33.22 -35.03 -5.19
CA ALA A 341 33.97 -36.05 -5.93
C ALA A 341 35.34 -36.38 -5.32
N LYS A 342 35.70 -35.79 -4.17
CA LYS A 342 37.00 -35.94 -3.48
C LYS A 342 38.20 -35.54 -4.34
N LEU A 343 38.00 -34.62 -5.29
CA LEU A 343 39.06 -34.00 -6.09
C LEU A 343 39.59 -32.76 -5.35
N TRP A 344 40.28 -32.98 -4.24
CA TRP A 344 40.68 -31.93 -3.30
C TRP A 344 41.59 -30.87 -3.92
N GLY A 345 42.58 -31.29 -4.71
CA GLY A 345 43.48 -30.37 -5.41
C GLY A 345 42.74 -29.42 -6.35
N GLU A 346 41.78 -29.95 -7.12
CA GLU A 346 40.99 -29.16 -8.06
C GLU A 346 40.03 -28.21 -7.34
N ALA A 347 39.37 -28.70 -6.28
CA ALA A 347 38.52 -27.87 -5.43
C ALA A 347 39.30 -26.70 -4.82
N ARG A 348 40.49 -26.97 -4.26
CA ARG A 348 41.39 -25.95 -3.70
C ARG A 348 41.80 -24.92 -4.74
N ASN A 349 42.10 -25.36 -5.97
CA ASN A 349 42.50 -24.48 -7.06
C ASN A 349 41.37 -23.48 -7.42
N HIS A 350 40.14 -23.98 -7.53
CA HIS A 350 38.98 -23.14 -7.80
C HIS A 350 38.59 -22.22 -6.63
N LEU A 351 38.66 -22.70 -5.39
CA LEU A 351 38.45 -21.84 -4.21
C LEU A 351 39.50 -20.74 -4.11
N SER A 352 40.75 -21.02 -4.48
CA SER A 352 41.82 -20.02 -4.51
C SER A 352 41.56 -18.94 -5.56
N LYS A 353 41.08 -19.33 -6.76
CA LYS A 353 40.64 -18.38 -7.80
C LYS A 353 39.45 -17.53 -7.32
N ALA A 354 38.48 -18.13 -6.64
CA ALA A 354 37.35 -17.41 -6.05
C ALA A 354 37.80 -16.40 -4.98
N LEU A 355 38.71 -16.81 -4.08
CA LEU A 355 39.30 -15.91 -3.07
C LEU A 355 40.07 -14.74 -3.68
N ALA A 356 40.79 -14.98 -4.77
CA ALA A 356 41.54 -13.94 -5.46
C ALA A 356 40.62 -12.85 -6.05
N GLN A 357 39.39 -13.21 -6.42
CA GLN A 357 38.38 -12.24 -6.85
C GLN A 357 37.71 -11.55 -5.66
N ARG A 358 37.37 -12.31 -4.62
CA ARG A 358 36.69 -11.78 -3.43
C ARG A 358 36.96 -12.63 -2.20
N GLN A 359 37.35 -11.97 -1.10
CA GLN A 359 37.50 -12.59 0.22
C GLN A 359 36.14 -12.84 0.87
N SER A 360 35.43 -13.85 0.36
CA SER A 360 34.07 -14.22 0.77
C SER A 360 34.05 -15.16 1.98
N ASP A 361 33.13 -14.93 2.93
CA ASP A 361 32.86 -15.82 4.07
C ASP A 361 32.57 -17.27 3.60
N ARG A 362 31.70 -17.44 2.60
CA ARG A 362 31.36 -18.75 2.01
C ARG A 362 32.59 -19.48 1.48
N VAL A 363 33.50 -18.78 0.80
CA VAL A 363 34.71 -19.40 0.23
C VAL A 363 35.66 -19.86 1.34
N TYR A 364 35.86 -19.06 2.39
CA TYR A 364 36.68 -19.47 3.53
C TYR A 364 36.07 -20.65 4.30
N ARG A 365 34.75 -20.67 4.50
CA ARG A 365 34.07 -21.84 5.10
C ARG A 365 34.26 -23.10 4.26
N MET A 366 34.21 -22.99 2.94
CA MET A 366 34.49 -24.11 2.04
C MET A 366 35.94 -24.59 2.12
N LEU A 367 36.91 -23.68 2.31
CA LEU A 367 38.32 -24.07 2.54
C LEU A 367 38.52 -24.75 3.89
N ALA A 368 37.79 -24.33 4.92
CA ALA A 368 37.79 -25.02 6.21
C ALA A 368 37.24 -26.45 6.06
N GLU A 369 36.07 -26.60 5.44
CA GLU A 369 35.44 -27.89 5.13
C GLU A 369 36.37 -28.79 4.30
N LEU A 370 37.08 -28.23 3.31
CA LEU A 370 38.06 -28.96 2.51
C LEU A 370 39.26 -29.44 3.34
N ALA A 371 39.81 -28.62 4.23
CA ALA A 371 40.94 -28.98 5.08
C ALA A 371 40.60 -30.12 6.05
N GLU A 372 39.40 -30.10 6.62
CA GLU A 372 38.91 -31.19 7.48
C GLU A 372 38.68 -32.47 6.66
N ALA A 373 38.06 -32.36 5.49
CA ALA A 373 37.70 -33.53 4.68
C ALA A 373 38.91 -34.24 4.04
N GLU A 374 39.96 -33.50 3.67
CA GLU A 374 41.15 -34.07 3.00
C GLU A 374 42.14 -34.71 3.98
N HIS A 375 42.45 -34.02 5.09
CA HIS A 375 43.52 -34.42 6.01
C HIS A 375 43.10 -34.51 7.48
N GLY A 376 41.85 -34.16 7.82
CA GLY A 376 41.44 -34.02 9.22
C GLY A 376 42.16 -32.89 9.94
N ASP A 377 42.68 -31.89 9.21
CA ASP A 377 43.46 -30.80 9.77
C ASP A 377 42.55 -29.74 10.40
N ILE A 378 42.18 -29.99 11.66
CA ILE A 378 41.34 -29.10 12.46
C ILE A 378 42.01 -27.75 12.69
N ALA A 379 43.35 -27.69 12.73
CA ALA A 379 44.06 -26.44 12.96
C ALA A 379 43.92 -25.51 11.74
N ALA A 380 44.20 -26.02 10.54
CA ALA A 380 44.00 -25.27 9.31
C ALA A 380 42.52 -24.87 9.11
N ALA A 381 41.58 -25.76 9.46
CA ALA A 381 40.16 -25.46 9.38
C ALA A 381 39.76 -24.29 10.31
N ARG A 382 40.25 -24.27 11.55
CA ARG A 382 40.04 -23.16 12.49
C ARG A 382 40.63 -21.86 11.97
N ASP A 383 41.81 -21.88 11.36
CA ASP A 383 42.42 -20.69 10.77
C ASP A 383 41.57 -20.12 9.62
N TRP A 384 41.01 -20.99 8.78
CA TRP A 384 40.08 -20.57 7.73
C TRP A 384 38.77 -20.01 8.29
N LEU A 385 38.21 -20.62 9.34
CA LEU A 385 37.01 -20.09 10.01
C LEU A 385 37.27 -18.74 10.69
N ALA A 386 38.46 -18.53 11.26
CA ALA A 386 38.87 -17.24 11.80
C ALA A 386 38.96 -16.15 10.72
N LYS A 387 39.41 -16.51 9.51
CA LYS A 387 39.37 -15.62 8.34
C LYS A 387 37.95 -15.37 7.87
N ALA A 388 37.10 -16.39 7.83
CA ALA A 388 35.68 -16.27 7.46
C ALA A 388 34.94 -15.24 8.34
N ALA A 389 35.21 -15.24 9.65
CA ALA A 389 34.60 -14.29 10.59
C ALA A 389 34.92 -12.80 10.28
N ASN A 390 36.04 -12.53 9.61
CA ASN A 390 36.46 -11.18 9.22
C ASN A 390 36.28 -10.91 7.72
N ALA A 391 35.72 -11.87 6.98
CA ALA A 391 35.58 -11.81 5.54
C ALA A 391 34.41 -10.93 5.11
N GLU A 392 34.40 -10.55 3.84
CA GLU A 392 33.28 -9.82 3.26
C GLU A 392 32.04 -10.73 3.16
N PRO A 393 30.86 -10.28 3.62
CA PRO A 393 29.64 -11.09 3.54
C PRO A 393 29.28 -11.44 2.09
N ASP A 394 28.83 -12.67 1.85
CA ASP A 394 28.34 -13.06 0.53
C ASP A 394 27.08 -12.29 0.11
N PRO A 395 26.85 -12.12 -1.21
CA PRO A 395 25.62 -11.51 -1.67
C PRO A 395 24.46 -12.43 -1.30
N ILE A 396 23.37 -11.81 -0.89
CA ILE A 396 22.12 -12.49 -0.51
C ILE A 396 20.94 -11.69 -1.06
N TRP A 397 19.75 -12.29 -1.04
CA TRP A 397 18.54 -11.55 -1.38
C TRP A 397 18.18 -10.61 -0.24
N ILE A 398 18.03 -9.31 -0.52
CA ILE A 398 17.68 -8.30 0.48
C ILE A 398 16.51 -7.48 -0.05
N CYS A 399 15.47 -7.33 0.77
CA CYS A 399 14.36 -6.46 0.44
C CYS A 399 14.84 -5.01 0.33
N LYS A 400 14.60 -4.37 -0.81
CA LYS A 400 14.95 -2.97 -1.05
C LYS A 400 14.15 -1.98 -0.19
N GLU A 401 12.95 -2.37 0.26
CA GLU A 401 12.03 -1.51 1.01
C GLU A 401 12.33 -1.49 2.52
N CYS A 402 12.58 -2.67 3.13
CA CYS A 402 12.79 -2.77 4.59
C CYS A 402 14.16 -3.35 5.00
N GLY A 403 15.00 -3.77 4.05
CA GLY A 403 16.32 -4.33 4.33
C GLY A 403 16.32 -5.77 4.83
N THR A 404 15.16 -6.45 4.91
CA THR A 404 15.10 -7.83 5.39
C THR A 404 15.86 -8.78 4.44
N PRO A 405 16.82 -9.57 4.96
CA PRO A 405 17.56 -10.55 4.18
C PRO A 405 16.80 -11.87 4.00
N SER A 406 17.13 -12.61 2.94
CA SER A 406 16.59 -13.93 2.61
C SER A 406 17.64 -14.77 1.89
N LYS A 407 17.66 -16.08 2.17
CA LYS A 407 18.57 -17.04 1.49
C LYS A 407 18.13 -17.35 0.05
N SER A 408 16.82 -17.40 -0.19
CA SER A 408 16.24 -17.63 -1.51
C SER A 408 15.40 -16.42 -1.96
N TRP A 409 15.21 -16.28 -3.27
CA TRP A 409 14.30 -15.28 -3.80
C TRP A 409 12.87 -15.59 -3.36
N ARG A 410 12.12 -14.55 -3.02
CA ARG A 410 10.69 -14.61 -2.70
C ARG A 410 10.00 -13.44 -3.39
N SER A 411 8.80 -13.67 -3.91
CA SER A 411 7.96 -12.61 -4.48
C SER A 411 7.60 -11.58 -3.43
N ASN A 412 7.12 -11.99 -2.27
CA ASN A 412 6.79 -11.09 -1.17
C ASN A 412 7.86 -11.15 -0.07
N CYS A 413 8.29 -9.99 0.40
CA CYS A 413 9.14 -9.90 1.58
C CYS A 413 8.41 -10.47 2.80
N GLY A 414 9.05 -11.38 3.53
CA GLY A 414 8.48 -12.00 4.73
C GLY A 414 8.26 -11.06 5.92
N HIS A 415 8.83 -9.84 5.89
CA HIS A 415 8.70 -8.86 6.96
C HIS A 415 7.71 -7.74 6.62
N CYS A 416 7.93 -7.00 5.52
CA CYS A 416 7.08 -5.86 5.15
C CYS A 416 5.99 -6.20 4.12
N GLY A 417 6.01 -7.42 3.54
CA GLY A 417 5.05 -7.85 2.53
C GLY A 417 5.21 -7.20 1.15
N ALA A 418 6.26 -6.38 0.93
CA ALA A 418 6.50 -5.73 -0.35
C ALA A 418 6.75 -6.75 -1.46
N PHE A 419 6.02 -6.62 -2.57
CA PHE A 419 6.12 -7.49 -3.74
C PHE A 419 7.34 -7.13 -4.59
N ASP A 420 8.00 -8.15 -5.13
CA ASP A 420 9.14 -8.09 -6.04
C ASP A 420 10.20 -7.05 -5.62
N SER A 421 10.49 -7.10 -4.33
CA SER A 421 11.38 -6.17 -3.64
C SER A 421 12.75 -6.76 -3.34
N MET A 422 12.93 -8.07 -3.58
CA MET A 422 14.15 -8.80 -3.25
C MET A 422 15.24 -8.54 -4.31
N GLN A 423 16.35 -7.93 -3.87
CA GLN A 423 17.51 -7.64 -4.71
C GLN A 423 18.71 -8.46 -4.26
N TRP A 424 19.46 -9.02 -5.23
CA TRP A 424 20.70 -9.73 -4.96
C TRP A 424 21.84 -8.73 -4.76
N LYS A 425 22.29 -8.54 -3.51
CA LYS A 425 23.37 -7.60 -3.17
C LYS A 425 24.16 -8.07 -1.95
N THR A 426 25.39 -7.58 -1.83
CA THR A 426 26.20 -7.72 -0.62
C THR A 426 25.58 -6.93 0.53
N PRO A 427 25.32 -7.55 1.69
CA PRO A 427 24.86 -6.82 2.87
C PRO A 427 25.99 -5.97 3.46
N SER A 428 25.65 -4.83 4.04
CA SER A 428 26.62 -3.93 4.71
C SER A 428 27.13 -4.45 6.04
N ILE A 429 26.43 -5.41 6.65
CA ILE A 429 26.79 -6.07 7.91
C ILE A 429 26.56 -7.57 7.72
N ALA A 430 27.40 -8.41 8.31
CA ALA A 430 27.18 -9.85 8.32
C ALA A 430 25.83 -10.17 9.01
N VAL A 431 24.87 -10.69 8.24
CA VAL A 431 23.56 -11.06 8.78
C VAL A 431 23.52 -12.57 8.99
N GLN A 432 23.32 -13.00 10.25
CA GLN A 432 22.89 -14.36 10.55
C GLN A 432 21.41 -14.48 10.20
N ILE A 433 21.08 -15.32 9.22
CA ILE A 433 19.70 -15.65 8.88
C ILE A 433 19.42 -17.01 9.53
N ASP A 434 18.69 -16.99 10.65
CA ASP A 434 18.13 -18.21 11.24
C ASP A 434 17.30 -18.92 10.17
N GLU A 435 17.55 -20.22 9.97
CA GLU A 435 16.67 -21.02 9.13
C GLU A 435 15.26 -20.95 9.71
N PRO A 436 14.22 -20.64 8.90
CA PRO A 436 12.88 -21.02 9.29
C PRO A 436 12.85 -22.54 9.30
N ASN A 437 13.07 -23.11 10.48
CA ASN A 437 12.68 -24.43 10.94
C ASN A 437 12.39 -25.40 9.78
N ARG A 438 13.35 -26.27 9.43
CA ARG A 438 12.92 -27.65 9.12
C ARG A 438 12.03 -28.00 10.31
N LEU A 439 10.74 -28.28 10.07
CA LEU A 439 9.84 -28.81 11.09
C LEU A 439 10.68 -29.65 12.05
N PRO A 440 10.69 -29.36 13.37
CA PRO A 440 11.47 -30.17 14.30
C PRO A 440 11.15 -31.62 13.99
N PRO A 441 12.15 -32.53 13.93
CA PRO A 441 11.88 -33.93 13.64
C PRO A 441 10.71 -34.34 14.52
N ALA A 442 9.69 -34.94 13.90
CA ALA A 442 8.47 -35.33 14.59
C ALA A 442 8.89 -35.96 15.93
N PRO A 443 8.30 -35.53 17.06
CA PRO A 443 8.66 -36.09 18.34
C PRO A 443 8.62 -37.62 18.20
N PRO A 444 9.63 -38.34 18.70
CA PRO A 444 9.66 -39.79 18.57
C PRO A 444 8.31 -40.34 19.04
N PRO A 445 7.78 -41.39 18.38
CA PRO A 445 6.50 -41.96 18.77
C PRO A 445 6.51 -42.17 20.27
N VAL A 446 5.51 -41.60 20.96
CA VAL A 446 5.33 -41.83 22.39
C VAL A 446 5.14 -43.33 22.56
N GLU A 447 6.18 -44.02 23.01
CA GLU A 447 6.07 -45.40 23.41
C GLU A 447 5.04 -45.45 24.55
N PRO A 448 4.03 -46.33 24.45
CA PRO A 448 3.06 -46.48 25.52
C PRO A 448 3.81 -46.83 26.81
N PRO A 449 3.35 -46.30 27.97
CA PRO A 449 4.09 -46.41 29.22
C PRO A 449 4.39 -47.88 29.52
N THR A 450 5.68 -48.21 29.55
CA THR A 450 6.18 -49.46 30.08
C THR A 450 5.74 -49.56 31.54
N SER A 451 4.94 -50.58 31.84
CA SER A 451 4.56 -50.92 33.21
C SER A 451 5.83 -51.21 34.01
N GLN A 452 6.22 -50.29 34.87
CA GLN A 452 7.29 -50.53 35.84
C GLN A 452 6.70 -51.30 37.02
N THR A 453 7.07 -52.56 37.11
CA THR A 453 6.95 -53.39 38.30
C THR A 453 7.68 -52.70 39.45
N ALA A 454 6.94 -52.34 40.50
CA ALA A 454 7.50 -51.74 41.71
C ALA A 454 8.34 -52.78 42.48
N THR A 455 9.64 -52.59 42.49
CA THR A 455 10.56 -53.25 43.42
C THR A 455 10.62 -52.45 44.72
N ALA A 456 10.25 -53.09 45.83
CA ALA A 456 10.37 -52.54 47.16
C ALA A 456 11.85 -52.37 47.56
N GLN A 457 12.20 -51.21 48.12
CA GLN A 457 13.41 -51.04 48.91
C GLN A 457 13.05 -50.39 50.25
N THR A 458 13.30 -51.16 51.31
CA THR A 458 13.21 -50.80 52.71
C THR A 458 14.43 -49.96 53.08
N THR A 459 14.22 -48.75 53.59
CA THR A 459 15.29 -47.96 54.23
C THR A 459 14.98 -47.88 55.72
N VAL A 460 15.87 -48.46 56.52
CA VAL A 460 15.89 -48.41 57.98
C VAL A 460 16.45 -47.06 58.41
N VAL A 461 15.74 -46.36 59.30
CA VAL A 461 16.25 -45.21 60.06
C VAL A 461 15.92 -45.45 61.52
N ASP A 462 16.97 -45.41 62.35
CA ASP A 462 16.97 -45.61 63.80
C ASP A 462 16.14 -44.56 64.56
N GLN A 463 15.50 -45.03 65.63
CA GLN A 463 14.72 -44.27 66.60
C GLN A 463 15.55 -43.86 67.82
N GLU A 464 15.26 -42.69 68.40
CA GLU A 464 15.46 -42.42 69.83
C GLU A 464 14.17 -41.78 70.42
N PRO A 465 13.74 -42.10 71.66
CA PRO A 465 12.30 -42.19 72.00
C PRO A 465 11.87 -41.09 73.03
N PRO A 466 10.69 -41.16 73.70
CA PRO A 466 9.64 -40.12 73.66
C PRO A 466 9.45 -39.36 75.00
N PRO A 467 8.46 -38.47 75.11
CA PRO A 467 7.38 -38.83 76.03
C PRO A 467 5.94 -38.43 75.59
N GLN A 468 5.07 -39.43 75.74
CA GLN A 468 3.76 -39.46 76.42
C GLN A 468 2.67 -38.38 76.25
N THR A 469 1.46 -38.93 76.05
CA THR A 469 0.12 -38.50 76.52
C THR A 469 -0.48 -37.25 75.85
N THR A 470 -1.74 -37.20 75.40
CA THR A 470 -2.98 -37.87 75.84
C THR A 470 -4.08 -37.58 74.80
N THR A 471 -4.95 -38.57 74.56
CA THR A 471 -6.43 -38.50 74.57
C THR A 471 -7.06 -37.20 74.02
N THR A 472 -7.99 -37.21 73.06
CA THR A 472 -9.36 -37.72 73.24
C THR A 472 -10.10 -37.74 71.91
N ALA A 473 -10.96 -38.74 71.76
CA ALA A 473 -11.94 -38.96 70.71
C ALA A 473 -13.06 -37.90 70.64
N GLN A 474 -13.80 -37.93 69.52
CA GLN A 474 -15.27 -37.84 69.36
C GLN A 474 -15.58 -37.07 68.06
N ASN A 475 -16.07 -37.72 67.01
CA ASN A 475 -17.42 -38.29 66.77
C ASN A 475 -18.29 -37.34 65.92
N ALA A 476 -19.07 -38.02 65.08
CA ALA A 476 -20.39 -37.69 64.55
C ALA A 476 -20.45 -37.02 63.17
N THR A 477 -20.82 -37.77 62.12
CA THR A 477 -22.17 -38.18 61.65
C THR A 477 -22.89 -37.05 60.90
N THR A 478 -23.31 -37.32 59.64
CA THR A 478 -24.73 -37.42 59.19
C THR A 478 -25.00 -36.84 57.79
N ALA A 479 -25.65 -37.68 56.96
CA ALA A 479 -26.62 -37.44 55.87
C ALA A 479 -26.34 -36.36 54.79
N ALA A 480 -26.30 -36.69 53.49
CA ALA A 480 -27.38 -37.19 52.62
C ALA A 480 -28.54 -36.20 52.41
N GLN A 481 -28.66 -35.64 51.20
CA GLN A 481 -29.94 -35.57 50.48
C GLN A 481 -29.81 -35.10 49.02
N THR A 482 -30.71 -35.68 48.23
CA THR A 482 -30.87 -35.66 46.78
C THR A 482 -32.10 -34.80 46.43
N GLN A 483 -32.06 -34.02 45.35
CA GLN A 483 -33.21 -33.48 44.56
C GLN A 483 -32.60 -32.83 43.31
N ALA A 484 -32.84 -33.20 42.04
CA ALA A 484 -34.06 -33.42 41.24
C ALA A 484 -34.82 -32.14 40.84
N ALA A 485 -34.72 -31.76 39.55
CA ALA A 485 -35.71 -31.12 38.65
C ALA A 485 -34.95 -30.41 37.50
N ALA A 486 -34.97 -30.88 36.25
CA ALA A 486 -36.05 -30.81 35.25
C ALA A 486 -36.34 -29.39 34.72
N SER A 487 -35.77 -29.06 33.54
CA SER A 487 -36.40 -28.48 32.33
C SER A 487 -35.34 -28.18 31.28
#